data_AF-A0A7H9B092-F1
#
_entry.id   AF-A0A7H9B092-F1
#
_cell.length_a   1.000
_cell.length_b   1.000
_cell.length_c   1.000
_cell.angle_alpha   90.00
_cell.angle_beta   90.00
_cell.angle_gamma   90.00
#
_symmetry.space_group_name_H-M   'P 1'
#
loop_
_entity.id
_entity.type
_entity.pdbx_description
1 polymer ?
#
loop_
_entity_poly.entity_id
_entity_poly.type
_entity_poly.pdbx_seq_one_letter_code
_entity_poly.pdbx_strand_id
1 'polypeptide(L)'
;MSSTLKWFSRNAGVQVHNALSVKESSVDDPSSGLGLFVDRTKIDREEMDGMKDIELLRIAKTATISTYRINSILKDSSQYSCKQACQRTQERMKKAIRDFLSLKFLTAITTESVVLVVELLILHSLKGEYEIPRTLDYYIETVLLETKVNSILLCDQKSLSIYEHLFPCKLFGSIFEVVDSFLAKYIPEKSCSLMTIQQMFAAVQSRTLEIPKQVSADSEDFTVETTLVPVLDFANHDNSLQNAHFDVDRETQDVLLLLELPKCDRLSDNEEFEVFISYSPAEDLMHFCGTYGFAPQTNNATQYFNMSLHRSYLKNHAHLNVNLRLFYKWLAINPVIQLIKHEEKWYINDTGDEFASLLLPFISLGHGLGKSCWEYDSHSYRTFAFFRMSQDEHSHDHQALLNIYAKKVIQMENDNQDYIDLPQLAWTMRFKNDDGALLHGRLTAQEALEVAPFHEPEIFGDAISSFSNYFITYLEWRLNVLREARNEHGTESPILHVLENEISIAESIIKDKIPLFWTDLEPEAQAMPFSYPLPALHITHELSPLTKETPMIPDFASLALNDFDPSKQTDFLVEELEKYKSFVY
;
A
#
# COMPACT_ATOMS: atom_id res chain seq x y z
N MET A 1 19.86 -30.76 -5.57
CA MET A 1 18.76 -30.60 -4.60
C MET A 1 19.32 -29.98 -3.32
N SER A 2 18.97 -28.72 -3.05
CA SER A 2 19.42 -27.94 -1.87
C SER A 2 19.14 -28.68 -0.55
N SER A 3 19.93 -28.39 0.50
CA SER A 3 19.72 -28.88 1.86
C SER A 3 18.30 -28.61 2.36
N THR A 4 17.71 -27.45 1.98
CA THR A 4 16.36 -27.02 2.36
C THR A 4 15.28 -27.93 1.78
N LEU A 5 15.31 -28.21 0.47
CA LEU A 5 14.37 -29.13 -0.19
C LEU A 5 14.36 -30.51 0.49
N LYS A 6 15.56 -31.05 0.74
CA LYS A 6 15.71 -32.36 1.39
C LYS A 6 15.20 -32.34 2.83
N TRP A 7 15.37 -31.22 3.53
CA TRP A 7 14.90 -31.08 4.90
C TRP A 7 13.37 -31.10 4.95
N PHE A 8 12.70 -30.27 4.15
CA PHE A 8 11.22 -30.20 4.14
C PHE A 8 10.59 -31.50 3.63
N SER A 9 11.20 -32.16 2.65
CA SER A 9 10.71 -33.45 2.17
C SER A 9 10.76 -34.55 3.25
N ARG A 10 11.80 -34.56 4.10
CA ARG A 10 11.95 -35.55 5.17
C ARG A 10 11.15 -35.25 6.43
N ASN A 11 10.88 -33.97 6.72
CA ASN A 11 10.38 -33.54 8.02
C ASN A 11 8.98 -32.92 7.99
N ALA A 12 8.49 -32.49 6.82
CA ALA A 12 7.24 -31.73 6.71
C ALA A 12 6.26 -32.29 5.67
N GLY A 13 6.56 -33.44 5.04
CA GLY A 13 5.66 -34.06 4.06
C GLY A 13 5.61 -33.34 2.72
N VAL A 14 6.66 -32.58 2.38
CA VAL A 14 6.77 -31.94 1.06
C VAL A 14 7.23 -32.97 0.02
N GLN A 15 6.44 -33.15 -1.03
CA GLN A 15 6.81 -33.97 -2.18
C GLN A 15 7.49 -33.07 -3.21
N VAL A 16 8.63 -33.53 -3.72
CA VAL A 16 9.46 -32.77 -4.65
C VAL A 16 9.76 -33.63 -5.85
N HIS A 17 9.44 -33.13 -7.04
CA HIS A 17 9.74 -33.80 -8.30
C HIS A 17 11.25 -34.01 -8.48
N ASN A 18 11.65 -35.13 -9.07
CA ASN A 18 13.08 -35.50 -9.25
C ASN A 18 13.86 -34.50 -10.15
N ALA A 19 13.15 -33.83 -11.05
CA ALA A 19 13.64 -32.81 -11.97
C ALA A 19 13.88 -31.45 -11.29
N LEU A 20 13.30 -31.23 -10.10
CA LEU A 20 13.34 -29.92 -9.46
C LEU A 20 14.59 -29.74 -8.58
N SER A 21 15.19 -28.56 -8.68
CA SER A 21 16.31 -28.16 -7.82
C SER A 21 16.23 -26.68 -7.45
N VAL A 22 16.97 -26.29 -6.41
CA VAL A 22 17.18 -24.89 -6.03
C VAL A 22 18.62 -24.55 -6.39
N LYS A 23 18.83 -23.44 -7.09
CA LYS A 23 20.14 -22.91 -7.52
C LYS A 23 20.14 -21.38 -7.41
N GLU A 24 21.28 -20.76 -7.64
CA GLU A 24 21.33 -19.29 -7.83
C GLU A 24 20.49 -18.92 -9.05
N SER A 25 19.70 -17.84 -8.93
CA SER A 25 18.79 -17.40 -9.98
C SER A 25 19.57 -16.94 -11.23
N SER A 26 18.94 -17.10 -12.39
CA SER A 26 19.46 -16.64 -13.68
C SER A 26 19.13 -15.17 -13.99
N VAL A 27 18.30 -14.54 -13.15
CA VAL A 27 17.93 -13.11 -13.29
C VAL A 27 19.16 -12.23 -13.01
N ASP A 28 19.48 -11.36 -13.96
CA ASP A 28 20.55 -10.36 -13.88
C ASP A 28 20.16 -9.19 -12.97
N ASP A 29 19.94 -9.51 -11.69
CA ASP A 29 19.75 -8.57 -10.59
C ASP A 29 20.65 -9.01 -9.43
N PRO A 30 21.47 -8.13 -8.83
CA PRO A 30 22.31 -8.46 -7.67
C PRO A 30 21.55 -9.04 -6.47
N SER A 31 20.23 -8.86 -6.42
CA SER A 31 19.31 -9.29 -5.38
C SER A 31 18.52 -10.56 -5.74
N SER A 32 18.72 -11.15 -6.92
CA SER A 32 17.92 -12.29 -7.42
C SER A 32 18.08 -13.59 -6.62
N GLY A 33 19.17 -13.72 -5.86
CA GLY A 33 19.32 -14.77 -4.85
C GLY A 33 19.18 -16.18 -5.41
N LEU A 34 18.18 -16.93 -4.93
CA LEU A 34 17.94 -18.33 -5.31
C LEU A 34 16.67 -18.45 -6.15
N GLY A 35 16.64 -19.43 -7.06
CA GLY A 35 15.50 -19.79 -7.89
C GLY A 35 15.23 -21.29 -7.90
N LEU A 36 14.03 -21.68 -8.30
CA LEU A 36 13.67 -23.07 -8.62
C LEU A 36 14.03 -23.37 -10.09
N PHE A 37 14.62 -24.53 -10.34
CA PHE A 37 15.05 -24.96 -11.68
C PHE A 37 14.53 -26.36 -11.99
N VAL A 38 14.07 -26.55 -13.22
CA VAL A 38 13.62 -27.82 -13.76
C VAL A 38 14.61 -28.33 -14.79
N ASP A 39 15.08 -29.56 -14.59
CA ASP A 39 15.84 -30.32 -15.58
C ASP A 39 14.89 -31.24 -16.36
N ARG A 40 14.55 -30.82 -17.59
CA ARG A 40 13.61 -31.50 -18.48
C ARG A 40 14.06 -32.92 -18.83
N THR A 41 15.36 -33.23 -18.78
CA THR A 41 15.86 -34.58 -19.07
C THR A 41 15.47 -35.61 -18.01
N LYS A 42 15.06 -35.15 -16.82
CA LYS A 42 14.61 -36.00 -15.72
C LYS A 42 13.10 -36.18 -15.65
N ILE A 43 12.36 -35.53 -16.54
CA ILE A 43 10.91 -35.67 -16.64
C ILE A 43 10.63 -36.86 -17.58
N ASP A 44 9.84 -37.81 -17.12
CA ASP A 44 9.52 -39.00 -17.91
C ASP A 44 8.64 -38.62 -19.10
N ARG A 45 8.91 -39.20 -20.28
CA ARG A 45 8.15 -38.88 -21.50
C ARG A 45 6.66 -39.20 -21.38
N GLU A 46 6.31 -40.18 -20.56
CA GLU A 46 4.91 -40.55 -20.27
C GLU A 46 4.19 -39.48 -19.45
N GLU A 47 4.89 -38.72 -18.60
CA GLU A 47 4.33 -37.59 -17.85
C GLU A 47 4.10 -36.37 -18.74
N MET A 48 4.87 -36.25 -19.82
CA MET A 48 4.73 -35.16 -20.80
C MET A 48 3.62 -35.42 -21.83
N ASP A 49 3.25 -36.68 -22.07
CA ASP A 49 2.34 -37.05 -23.15
C ASP A 49 0.87 -36.91 -22.71
N GLY A 50 0.14 -35.98 -23.34
CA GLY A 50 -1.29 -35.76 -23.09
C GLY A 50 -1.65 -34.96 -21.82
N MET A 51 -0.68 -34.61 -20.98
CA MET A 51 -0.87 -33.72 -19.82
C MET A 51 -0.71 -32.25 -20.22
N LYS A 52 -1.46 -31.36 -19.54
CA LYS A 52 -1.27 -29.91 -19.68
C LYS A 52 -0.17 -29.40 -18.75
N ASP A 53 -0.12 -29.96 -17.53
CA ASP A 53 0.72 -29.48 -16.45
C ASP A 53 1.46 -30.63 -15.78
N ILE A 54 2.63 -30.34 -15.20
CA ILE A 54 3.41 -31.30 -14.39
C ILE A 54 3.52 -30.79 -12.95
N GLU A 55 3.20 -31.66 -11.99
CA GLU A 55 3.33 -31.35 -10.57
C GLU A 55 4.81 -31.37 -10.15
N LEU A 56 5.38 -30.19 -9.92
CA LEU A 56 6.77 -30.02 -9.47
C LEU A 56 6.90 -30.15 -7.96
N LEU A 57 5.91 -29.64 -7.22
CA LEU A 57 5.85 -29.66 -5.76
C LEU A 57 4.43 -29.96 -5.30
N ARG A 58 4.33 -30.72 -4.21
CA ARG A 58 3.13 -30.80 -3.38
C ARG A 58 3.51 -30.60 -1.93
N ILE A 59 2.98 -29.52 -1.37
CA ILE A 59 3.31 -29.04 -0.04
C ILE A 59 2.08 -29.29 0.82
N ALA A 60 2.22 -30.23 1.75
CA ALA A 60 1.13 -30.60 2.63
C ALA A 60 0.57 -29.36 3.35
N LYS A 61 -0.74 -29.21 3.47
CA LYS A 61 -1.35 -28.11 4.24
C LYS A 61 -0.69 -27.93 5.60
N THR A 62 -0.31 -29.04 6.23
CA THR A 62 0.30 -29.05 7.55
C THR A 62 1.68 -28.40 7.61
N ALA A 63 2.38 -28.30 6.48
CA ALA A 63 3.71 -27.70 6.33
C ALA A 63 3.68 -26.18 6.11
N THR A 64 2.52 -25.61 5.74
CA THR A 64 2.35 -24.16 5.56
C THR A 64 2.40 -23.41 6.89
N ILE A 65 2.79 -22.13 6.85
CA ILE A 65 2.98 -21.29 8.02
C ILE A 65 2.12 -20.02 7.88
N SER A 66 0.99 -20.02 8.57
CA SER A 66 0.11 -18.87 8.82
C SER A 66 -0.15 -18.73 10.32
N THR A 67 -0.76 -17.63 10.78
CA THR A 67 -1.09 -17.46 12.20
C THR A 67 -1.94 -18.60 12.76
N TYR A 68 -2.89 -19.12 11.96
CA TYR A 68 -3.68 -20.30 12.35
C TYR A 68 -2.81 -21.55 12.48
N ARG A 69 -1.89 -21.76 11.53
CA ARG A 69 -1.00 -22.93 11.52
C ARG A 69 0.04 -22.90 12.63
N ILE A 70 0.59 -21.73 12.97
CA ILE A 70 1.54 -21.59 14.08
C ILE A 70 0.92 -22.13 15.38
N ASN A 71 -0.32 -21.77 15.70
CA ASN A 71 -1.02 -22.30 16.88
C ASN A 71 -1.21 -23.83 16.83
N SER A 72 -1.37 -24.40 15.63
CA SER A 72 -1.46 -25.85 15.44
C SER A 72 -0.10 -26.53 15.65
N ILE A 73 0.96 -25.97 15.09
CA ILE A 73 2.34 -26.44 15.22
C ILE A 73 2.79 -26.39 16.69
N LEU A 74 2.44 -25.33 17.42
CA LEU A 74 2.74 -25.18 18.85
C LEU A 74 2.07 -26.24 19.74
N LYS A 75 1.01 -26.89 19.27
CA LYS A 75 0.31 -27.97 19.98
C LYS A 75 0.85 -29.36 19.62
N ASP A 76 1.65 -29.46 18.56
CA ASP A 76 2.17 -30.72 18.08
C ASP A 76 3.41 -31.13 18.87
N SER A 77 3.22 -32.03 19.83
CA SER A 77 4.32 -32.53 20.69
C SER A 77 5.44 -33.25 19.93
N SER A 78 5.21 -33.66 18.67
CA SER A 78 6.25 -34.29 17.84
C SER A 78 7.31 -33.30 17.36
N GLN A 79 7.00 -31.99 17.38
CA GLN A 79 7.92 -30.91 17.04
C GLN A 79 8.91 -30.58 18.17
N TYR A 80 8.85 -31.28 19.30
CA TYR A 80 9.61 -31.02 20.51
C TYR A 80 10.30 -32.29 21.02
N SER A 81 11.32 -32.12 21.86
CA SER A 81 12.01 -33.20 22.55
C SER A 81 11.12 -33.90 23.57
N CYS A 82 10.21 -33.16 24.22
CA CYS A 82 9.28 -33.70 25.21
C CYS A 82 8.00 -32.86 25.35
N LYS A 83 6.94 -33.46 25.92
CA LYS A 83 5.64 -32.81 26.15
C LYS A 83 5.72 -31.60 27.08
N GLN A 84 6.62 -31.61 28.07
CA GLN A 84 6.78 -30.50 29.00
C GLN A 84 7.35 -29.25 28.30
N ALA A 85 8.31 -29.44 27.40
CA ALA A 85 8.85 -28.34 26.60
C ALA A 85 7.76 -27.73 25.70
N CYS A 86 6.98 -28.58 25.02
CA CYS A 86 5.82 -28.16 24.23
C CYS A 86 4.84 -27.29 25.04
N GLN A 87 4.42 -27.75 26.22
CA GLN A 87 3.48 -27.01 27.08
C GLN A 87 4.04 -25.65 27.52
N ARG A 88 5.30 -25.61 27.97
CA ARG A 88 5.94 -24.36 28.42
C ARG A 88 6.01 -23.31 27.31
N THR A 89 6.44 -23.72 26.12
CA THR A 89 6.52 -22.82 24.96
C THR A 89 5.14 -22.33 24.53
N GLN A 90 4.15 -23.23 24.49
CA GLN A 90 2.78 -22.88 24.14
C GLN A 90 2.16 -21.85 25.10
N GLU A 91 2.31 -22.04 26.41
CA GLU A 91 1.80 -21.11 27.42
C GLU A 91 2.47 -19.74 27.31
N ARG A 92 3.80 -19.72 27.14
CA ARG A 92 4.57 -18.49 27.00
C ARG A 92 4.17 -17.69 25.76
N MET A 93 3.97 -18.38 24.64
CA MET A 93 3.54 -17.81 23.37
C MET A 93 2.12 -17.22 23.45
N LYS A 94 1.16 -17.98 24.00
CA LYS A 94 -0.22 -17.50 24.18
C LYS A 94 -0.29 -16.25 25.05
N LYS A 95 0.52 -16.18 26.10
CA LYS A 95 0.62 -14.98 26.93
C LYS A 95 1.19 -13.80 26.13
N ALA A 96 2.26 -14.03 25.36
CA ALA A 96 2.93 -13.00 24.57
C ALA A 96 1.98 -12.36 23.56
N ILE A 97 1.27 -13.18 22.78
CA ILE A 97 0.34 -12.71 21.76
C ILE A 97 -0.86 -12.01 22.38
N ARG A 98 -1.38 -12.48 23.51
CA ARG A 98 -2.44 -11.77 24.23
C ARG A 98 -1.98 -10.39 24.68
N ASP A 99 -0.79 -10.31 25.27
CA ASP A 99 -0.23 -9.06 25.76
C ASP A 99 0.03 -8.10 24.59
N PHE A 100 0.55 -8.61 23.46
CA PHE A 100 0.70 -7.85 22.21
C PHE A 100 -0.64 -7.31 21.73
N LEU A 101 -1.61 -8.17 21.44
CA LEU A 101 -2.94 -7.79 20.91
C LEU A 101 -3.75 -6.86 21.85
N SER A 102 -3.39 -6.77 23.13
CA SER A 102 -4.01 -5.84 24.09
C SER A 102 -3.50 -4.39 23.98
N LEU A 103 -2.49 -4.14 23.17
CA LEU A 103 -1.89 -2.82 23.00
C LEU A 103 -2.85 -1.90 22.23
N LYS A 104 -3.23 -0.78 22.86
CA LYS A 104 -4.25 0.15 22.34
C LYS A 104 -3.95 0.70 20.94
N PHE A 105 -2.68 0.77 20.55
CA PHE A 105 -2.25 1.30 19.25
C PHE A 105 -2.42 0.29 18.09
N LEU A 106 -2.68 -0.98 18.39
CA LEU A 106 -2.71 -2.03 17.38
C LEU A 106 -3.93 -1.97 16.46
N THR A 107 -5.06 -1.42 16.91
CA THR A 107 -6.28 -1.35 16.09
C THR A 107 -6.10 -0.61 14.77
N ALA A 108 -5.12 0.29 14.70
CA ALA A 108 -4.81 1.07 13.51
C ALA A 108 -3.85 0.39 12.51
N ILE A 109 -3.07 -0.58 12.98
CA ILE A 109 -1.87 -1.07 12.27
C ILE A 109 -1.80 -2.60 12.16
N THR A 110 -2.75 -3.32 12.76
CA THR A 110 -2.73 -4.79 12.80
C THR A 110 -3.29 -5.37 11.52
N THR A 111 -2.44 -6.04 10.77
CA THR A 111 -2.80 -6.94 9.66
C THR A 111 -2.41 -8.38 10.00
N GLU A 112 -2.91 -9.36 9.24
CA GLU A 112 -2.49 -10.77 9.40
C GLU A 112 -0.97 -10.91 9.27
N SER A 113 -0.35 -10.21 8.32
CA SER A 113 1.11 -10.19 8.12
C SER A 113 1.86 -9.66 9.34
N VAL A 114 1.38 -8.57 9.96
CA VAL A 114 2.01 -8.01 11.17
C VAL A 114 1.93 -9.02 12.32
N VAL A 115 0.77 -9.67 12.52
CA VAL A 115 0.62 -10.69 13.56
C VAL A 115 1.54 -11.87 13.30
N LEU A 116 1.58 -12.38 12.06
CA LEU A 116 2.46 -13.48 11.65
C LEU A 116 3.94 -13.17 11.94
N VAL A 117 4.41 -11.98 11.55
CA VAL A 117 5.80 -11.55 11.80
C VAL A 117 6.09 -11.50 13.31
N VAL A 118 5.19 -10.92 14.10
CA VAL A 118 5.35 -10.82 15.56
C VAL A 118 5.36 -12.20 16.21
N GLU A 119 4.54 -13.13 15.73
CA GLU A 119 4.56 -14.52 16.21
C GLU A 119 5.94 -15.18 15.98
N LEU A 120 6.50 -15.02 14.78
CA LEU A 120 7.82 -15.55 14.42
C LEU A 120 8.95 -14.86 15.23
N LEU A 121 8.86 -13.54 15.44
CA LEU A 121 9.81 -12.79 16.27
C LEU A 121 9.79 -13.25 17.73
N ILE A 122 8.61 -13.45 18.32
CA ILE A 122 8.49 -13.97 19.68
C ILE A 122 9.14 -15.36 19.78
N LEU A 123 8.89 -16.25 18.81
CA LEU A 123 9.52 -17.58 18.81
C LEU A 123 11.05 -17.49 18.73
N HIS A 124 11.56 -16.62 17.86
CA HIS A 124 13.00 -16.37 17.77
C HIS A 124 13.58 -15.81 19.08
N SER A 125 12.92 -14.82 19.71
CA SER A 125 13.35 -14.25 21.00
C SER A 125 13.32 -15.25 22.16
N LEU A 126 12.43 -16.26 22.12
CA LEU A 126 12.33 -17.28 23.17
C LEU A 126 13.46 -18.33 23.09
N LYS A 127 14.24 -18.33 22.01
CA LYS A 127 15.30 -19.31 21.76
C LYS A 127 16.34 -19.31 22.89
N GLY A 128 16.72 -20.52 23.32
CA GLY A 128 17.69 -20.77 24.39
C GLY A 128 17.11 -20.80 25.81
N GLU A 129 15.87 -20.35 26.04
CA GLU A 129 15.13 -20.63 27.29
C GLU A 129 13.99 -21.64 27.07
N TYR A 130 13.42 -21.60 25.87
CA TYR A 130 12.33 -22.46 25.44
C TYR A 130 12.78 -23.25 24.22
N GLU A 131 12.23 -24.46 24.09
CA GLU A 131 12.34 -25.23 22.87
C GLU A 131 11.31 -24.71 21.87
N ILE A 132 11.74 -24.45 20.64
CA ILE A 132 10.90 -23.95 19.55
C ILE A 132 10.54 -25.14 18.64
N PRO A 133 9.32 -25.20 18.06
CA PRO A 133 8.99 -26.24 17.09
C PRO A 133 10.04 -26.37 16.00
N ARG A 134 10.56 -27.59 15.78
CA ARG A 134 11.67 -27.83 14.82
C ARG A 134 11.43 -27.22 13.44
N THR A 135 10.21 -27.31 12.94
CA THR A 135 9.85 -26.74 11.63
C THR A 135 9.93 -25.22 11.59
N LEU A 136 9.45 -24.54 12.64
CA LEU A 136 9.51 -23.08 12.73
C LEU A 136 10.94 -22.60 12.99
N ASP A 137 11.69 -23.27 13.88
CA ASP A 137 13.10 -22.94 14.14
C ASP A 137 13.94 -23.07 12.87
N TYR A 138 13.79 -24.17 12.13
CA TYR A 138 14.52 -24.36 10.87
C TYR A 138 14.18 -23.27 9.85
N TYR A 139 12.89 -22.99 9.64
CA TYR A 139 12.46 -22.01 8.65
C TYR A 139 12.86 -20.57 9.01
N ILE A 140 12.71 -20.17 10.28
CA ILE A 140 13.15 -18.86 10.76
C ILE A 140 14.65 -18.68 10.53
N GLU A 141 15.45 -19.65 10.97
CA GLU A 141 16.90 -19.48 11.05
C GLU A 141 17.62 -19.77 9.73
N THR A 142 17.07 -20.66 8.90
CA THR A 142 17.73 -21.10 7.66
C THR A 142 17.14 -20.43 6.42
N VAL A 143 15.91 -19.89 6.51
CA VAL A 143 15.24 -19.24 5.37
C VAL A 143 15.02 -17.77 5.63
N LEU A 144 14.24 -17.40 6.66
CA LEU A 144 13.81 -16.00 6.83
C LEU A 144 14.96 -15.05 7.22
N LEU A 145 15.81 -15.45 8.17
CA LEU A 145 16.92 -14.61 8.64
C LEU A 145 18.14 -14.62 7.71
N GLU A 146 18.31 -15.67 6.91
CA GLU A 146 19.44 -15.80 5.97
C GLU A 146 19.15 -15.21 4.58
N THR A 147 17.87 -14.99 4.25
CA THR A 147 17.51 -14.35 2.99
C THR A 147 17.96 -12.89 3.00
N LYS A 148 18.63 -12.44 1.94
CA LYS A 148 18.81 -11.01 1.67
C LYS A 148 17.65 -10.48 0.84
N VAL A 149 16.85 -9.59 1.42
CA VAL A 149 15.77 -8.88 0.69
C VAL A 149 16.20 -7.43 0.56
N ASN A 150 16.34 -6.93 -0.65
CA ASN A 150 16.71 -5.53 -0.89
C ASN A 150 15.48 -4.61 -0.78
N SER A 151 14.75 -4.72 0.34
CA SER A 151 13.52 -3.97 0.59
C SER A 151 13.81 -2.61 1.22
N ILE A 152 13.01 -1.60 0.85
CA ILE A 152 13.04 -0.28 1.48
C ILE A 152 12.78 -0.32 2.99
N LEU A 153 12.17 -1.40 3.51
CA LEU A 153 11.96 -1.61 4.95
C LEU A 153 13.25 -1.70 5.76
N LEU A 154 14.35 -2.05 5.11
CA LEU A 154 15.68 -2.12 5.72
C LEU A 154 16.38 -0.76 5.76
N CYS A 155 15.80 0.26 5.13
CA CYS A 155 16.36 1.61 5.15
C CYS A 155 16.14 2.29 6.50
N ASP A 156 17.02 3.23 6.83
CA ASP A 156 16.86 4.08 8.01
C ASP A 156 15.73 5.11 7.83
N GLN A 157 15.29 5.70 8.94
CA GLN A 157 14.16 6.63 8.94
C GLN A 157 14.41 7.89 8.09
N LYS A 158 15.66 8.35 7.95
CA LYS A 158 15.99 9.50 7.10
C LYS A 158 15.79 9.13 5.63
N SER A 159 16.25 7.96 5.21
CA SER A 159 16.00 7.41 3.87
C SER A 159 14.50 7.27 3.59
N LEU A 160 13.73 6.69 4.51
CA LEU A 160 12.28 6.54 4.37
C LEU A 160 11.54 7.88 4.31
N SER A 161 12.08 8.94 4.91
CA SER A 161 11.44 10.26 4.93
C SER A 161 11.30 10.90 3.54
N ILE A 162 12.12 10.49 2.56
CA ILE A 162 12.00 10.92 1.16
C ILE A 162 10.63 10.54 0.56
N TYR A 163 10.05 9.47 1.10
CA TYR A 163 8.76 8.89 0.77
C TYR A 163 7.79 8.93 1.96
N GLU A 164 7.95 9.85 2.91
CA GLU A 164 7.07 9.95 4.10
C GLU A 164 5.58 10.15 3.76
N HIS A 165 5.34 10.62 2.55
CA HIS A 165 4.05 10.91 1.97
C HIS A 165 3.37 9.63 1.42
N LEU A 166 4.10 8.50 1.35
CA LEU A 166 3.53 7.18 1.14
C LEU A 166 3.15 6.55 2.48
N PHE A 167 1.87 6.21 2.63
CA PHE A 167 1.32 5.62 3.86
C PHE A 167 2.15 4.42 4.39
N PRO A 168 2.58 3.45 3.55
CA PRO A 168 3.37 2.32 4.04
C PRO A 168 4.68 2.75 4.71
N CYS A 169 5.46 3.64 4.10
CA CYS A 169 6.78 4.05 4.60
C CYS A 169 6.72 4.65 6.01
N LYS A 170 5.69 5.46 6.29
CA LYS A 170 5.49 6.07 7.60
C LYS A 170 4.94 5.07 8.63
N LEU A 171 4.04 4.19 8.20
CA LEU A 171 3.44 3.17 9.05
C LEU A 171 4.49 2.17 9.58
N PHE A 172 5.41 1.72 8.73
CA PHE A 172 6.43 0.75 9.11
C PHE A 172 7.38 1.26 10.20
N GLY A 173 7.78 2.53 10.15
CA GLY A 173 8.60 3.14 11.21
C GLY A 173 7.92 3.01 12.58
N SER A 174 6.63 3.34 12.66
CA SER A 174 5.86 3.20 13.90
C SER A 174 5.63 1.74 14.31
N ILE A 175 5.41 0.82 13.36
CA ILE A 175 5.30 -0.62 13.65
C ILE A 175 6.60 -1.13 14.28
N PHE A 176 7.76 -0.78 13.74
CA PHE A 176 9.04 -1.24 14.25
C PHE A 176 9.30 -0.73 15.67
N GLU A 177 9.06 0.55 15.95
CA GLU A 177 9.19 1.12 17.31
C GLU A 177 8.28 0.40 18.32
N VAL A 178 7.05 0.11 17.92
CA VAL A 178 6.06 -0.62 18.71
C VAL A 178 6.51 -2.03 19.02
N VAL A 179 6.96 -2.77 18.01
CA VAL A 179 7.38 -4.18 18.15
C VAL A 179 8.66 -4.27 18.96
N ASP A 180 9.64 -3.40 18.70
CA ASP A 180 10.88 -3.31 19.46
C ASP A 180 10.61 -3.04 20.94
N SER A 181 9.79 -2.02 21.24
CA SER A 181 9.39 -1.69 22.61
C SER A 181 8.66 -2.83 23.30
N PHE A 182 7.79 -3.55 22.57
CA PHE A 182 7.07 -4.71 23.09
C PHE A 182 8.04 -5.85 23.43
N LEU A 183 8.93 -6.23 22.51
CA LEU A 183 9.89 -7.31 22.69
C LEU A 183 10.88 -6.99 23.82
N ALA A 184 11.40 -5.77 23.87
CA ALA A 184 12.29 -5.30 24.95
C ALA A 184 11.63 -5.37 26.33
N LYS A 185 10.32 -5.11 26.42
CA LYS A 185 9.57 -5.24 27.68
C LYS A 185 9.26 -6.69 28.02
N TYR A 186 8.92 -7.51 27.03
CA TYR A 186 8.41 -8.86 27.25
C TYR A 186 9.52 -9.91 27.42
N ILE A 187 10.66 -9.73 26.75
CA ILE A 187 11.85 -10.60 26.77
C ILE A 187 13.12 -9.72 26.84
N PRO A 188 13.39 -9.04 27.97
CA PRO A 188 14.44 -8.02 28.04
C PRO A 188 15.85 -8.55 27.77
N GLU A 189 16.15 -9.76 28.25
CA GLU A 189 17.50 -10.36 28.20
C GLU A 189 17.86 -10.93 26.82
N LYS A 190 16.86 -11.09 25.93
CA LYS A 190 17.01 -11.68 24.57
C LYS A 190 16.17 -10.94 23.53
N SER A 191 16.03 -9.63 23.70
CA SER A 191 15.33 -8.80 22.72
C SER A 191 16.03 -8.88 21.36
N CYS A 192 15.23 -8.97 20.30
CA CYS A 192 15.74 -8.91 18.93
C CYS A 192 16.33 -7.52 18.66
N SER A 193 17.39 -7.45 17.87
CA SER A 193 17.86 -6.16 17.36
C SER A 193 16.82 -5.56 16.39
N LEU A 194 16.76 -4.23 16.28
CA LEU A 194 15.93 -3.56 15.27
C LEU A 194 16.16 -4.12 13.86
N MET A 195 17.43 -4.39 13.52
CA MET A 195 17.80 -4.99 12.24
C MET A 195 17.18 -6.38 12.04
N THR A 196 17.12 -7.20 13.09
CA THR A 196 16.44 -8.52 13.06
C THR A 196 14.93 -8.37 12.86
N ILE A 197 14.32 -7.37 13.51
CA ILE A 197 12.89 -7.07 13.34
C ILE A 197 12.62 -6.68 11.88
N GLN A 198 13.35 -5.70 11.36
CA GLN A 198 13.23 -5.24 9.97
C GLN A 198 13.47 -6.38 8.96
N GLN A 199 14.49 -7.20 9.17
CA GLN A 199 14.78 -8.38 8.35
C GLN A 199 13.63 -9.38 8.35
N MET A 200 13.02 -9.67 9.51
CA MET A 200 11.89 -10.58 9.59
C MET A 200 10.69 -10.02 8.82
N PHE A 201 10.40 -8.72 8.96
CA PHE A 201 9.33 -8.06 8.19
C PHE A 201 9.58 -8.17 6.69
N ALA A 202 10.77 -7.80 6.21
CA ALA A 202 11.12 -7.87 4.80
C ALA A 202 11.09 -9.31 4.26
N ALA A 203 11.60 -10.28 5.01
CA ALA A 203 11.64 -11.68 4.61
C ALA A 203 10.25 -12.33 4.54
N VAL A 204 9.38 -12.02 5.49
CA VAL A 204 8.00 -12.54 5.51
C VAL A 204 7.17 -11.88 4.41
N GLN A 205 7.21 -10.55 4.31
CA GLN A 205 6.41 -9.81 3.32
C GLN A 205 6.76 -10.19 1.88
N SER A 206 8.03 -10.46 1.59
CA SER A 206 8.48 -10.90 0.25
C SER A 206 8.11 -12.35 -0.11
N ARG A 207 7.58 -13.14 0.82
CA ARG A 207 7.34 -14.60 0.65
C ARG A 207 5.94 -15.07 0.96
N THR A 208 5.15 -14.24 1.62
CA THR A 208 3.76 -14.58 1.90
C THR A 208 2.96 -14.65 0.61
N LEU A 209 2.20 -15.73 0.47
CA LEU A 209 1.23 -15.92 -0.59
C LEU A 209 -0.16 -15.83 -0.01
N GLU A 210 -1.09 -15.40 -0.85
CA GLU A 210 -2.51 -15.42 -0.59
C GLU A 210 -3.07 -16.79 -1.00
N ILE A 211 -3.29 -17.67 -0.01
CA ILE A 211 -3.75 -19.03 -0.26
C ILE A 211 -5.27 -19.09 -0.09
N PRO A 212 -6.03 -19.48 -1.14
CA PRO A 212 -7.47 -19.62 -1.04
C PRO A 212 -7.82 -20.79 -0.12
N LYS A 213 -8.83 -20.55 0.72
CA LYS A 213 -9.36 -21.50 1.68
C LYS A 213 -10.87 -21.55 1.53
N GLN A 214 -11.36 -22.75 1.24
CA GLN A 214 -12.79 -22.97 1.11
C GLN A 214 -13.49 -22.74 2.46
N VAL A 215 -14.59 -21.97 2.45
CA VAL A 215 -15.34 -21.65 3.68
C VAL A 215 -16.01 -22.91 4.26
N SER A 216 -16.54 -23.76 3.38
CA SER A 216 -17.10 -25.08 3.73
C SER A 216 -17.06 -26.00 2.51
N ALA A 217 -17.08 -27.32 2.72
CA ALA A 217 -16.93 -28.32 1.65
C ALA A 217 -17.94 -28.15 0.51
N ASP A 218 -19.16 -27.67 0.82
CA ASP A 218 -20.25 -27.49 -0.13
C ASP A 218 -20.36 -26.06 -0.70
N SER A 219 -19.47 -25.14 -0.29
CA SER A 219 -19.48 -23.75 -0.75
C SER A 219 -18.47 -23.52 -1.85
N GLU A 220 -18.85 -22.72 -2.84
CA GLU A 220 -17.95 -22.13 -3.85
C GLU A 220 -17.36 -20.80 -3.37
N ASP A 221 -17.66 -20.38 -2.13
CA ASP A 221 -17.03 -19.23 -1.50
C ASP A 221 -15.68 -19.60 -0.89
N PHE A 222 -14.70 -18.75 -1.16
CA PHE A 222 -13.35 -18.86 -0.64
C PHE A 222 -12.99 -17.62 0.17
N THR A 223 -12.25 -17.82 1.23
CA THR A 223 -11.51 -16.77 1.95
C THR A 223 -10.03 -16.91 1.62
N VAL A 224 -9.25 -15.85 1.79
CA VAL A 224 -7.80 -15.88 1.57
C VAL A 224 -7.10 -15.82 2.93
N GLU A 225 -6.02 -16.59 3.08
CA GLU A 225 -5.13 -16.50 4.25
C GLU A 225 -3.72 -16.07 3.81
N THR A 226 -3.15 -15.06 4.45
CA THR A 226 -1.72 -14.72 4.27
C THR A 226 -0.84 -15.82 4.84
N THR A 227 -0.11 -16.51 3.97
CA THR A 227 0.56 -17.78 4.30
C THR A 227 1.96 -17.85 3.72
N LEU A 228 2.94 -18.21 4.54
CA LEU A 228 4.26 -18.63 4.06
C LEU A 228 4.17 -20.10 3.62
N VAL A 229 4.60 -20.38 2.39
CA VAL A 229 4.56 -21.72 1.80
C VAL A 229 6.01 -22.16 1.56
N PRO A 230 6.65 -22.85 2.52
CA PRO A 230 8.06 -23.19 2.42
C PRO A 230 8.36 -23.98 1.15
N VAL A 231 9.51 -23.73 0.54
CA VAL A 231 9.97 -24.30 -0.74
C VAL A 231 9.37 -23.63 -1.97
N LEU A 232 8.05 -23.36 -1.97
CA LEU A 232 7.42 -22.61 -3.06
C LEU A 232 7.94 -21.17 -3.12
N ASP A 233 8.29 -20.61 -1.97
CA ASP A 233 8.88 -19.28 -1.78
C ASP A 233 10.29 -19.08 -2.39
N PHE A 234 10.84 -20.08 -3.09
CA PHE A 234 12.02 -19.95 -3.96
C PHE A 234 11.66 -19.77 -5.44
N ALA A 235 10.38 -19.89 -5.84
CA ALA A 235 9.96 -19.61 -7.20
C ALA A 235 9.99 -18.10 -7.43
N ASN A 236 10.73 -17.64 -8.44
CA ASN A 236 10.87 -16.21 -8.72
C ASN A 236 9.70 -15.67 -9.55
N HIS A 237 9.61 -14.34 -9.63
CA HIS A 237 8.60 -13.65 -10.41
C HIS A 237 9.12 -13.16 -11.75
N ASP A 238 8.37 -13.46 -12.81
CA ASP A 238 8.49 -12.79 -14.11
C ASP A 238 7.20 -13.06 -14.91
N ASN A 239 6.42 -12.03 -15.22
CA ASN A 239 5.19 -12.22 -16.02
C ASN A 239 5.47 -12.56 -17.49
N SER A 240 6.63 -12.16 -18.03
CA SER A 240 7.02 -12.43 -19.41
C SER A 240 7.58 -13.85 -19.62
N LEU A 241 8.25 -14.38 -18.58
CA LEU A 241 8.83 -15.72 -18.56
C LEU A 241 8.02 -16.73 -17.75
N GLN A 242 6.85 -16.34 -17.25
CA GLN A 242 6.00 -17.21 -16.43
C GLN A 242 5.78 -18.56 -17.12
N ASN A 243 6.15 -19.63 -16.43
CA ASN A 243 6.05 -20.99 -16.92
C ASN A 243 5.42 -21.95 -15.89
N ALA A 244 5.07 -21.44 -14.72
CA ALA A 244 4.36 -22.19 -13.69
C ALA A 244 3.32 -21.31 -12.97
N HIS A 245 2.44 -21.98 -12.24
CA HIS A 245 1.55 -21.38 -11.27
C HIS A 245 1.41 -22.31 -10.07
N PHE A 246 0.98 -21.77 -8.93
CA PHE A 246 0.56 -22.59 -7.81
C PHE A 246 -0.95 -22.77 -7.81
N ASP A 247 -1.42 -23.87 -7.25
CA ASP A 247 -2.84 -24.17 -7.06
C ASP A 247 -3.05 -24.85 -5.70
N VAL A 248 -4.30 -25.00 -5.27
CA VAL A 248 -4.67 -25.70 -4.03
C VAL A 248 -5.53 -26.91 -4.36
N ASP A 249 -5.03 -28.10 -4.00
CA ASP A 249 -5.80 -29.34 -4.09
C ASP A 249 -7.05 -29.22 -3.21
N ARG A 250 -8.25 -29.27 -3.81
CA ARG A 250 -9.50 -29.06 -3.06
C ARG A 250 -9.71 -30.12 -1.98
N GLU A 251 -9.32 -31.37 -2.23
CA GLU A 251 -9.57 -32.50 -1.33
C GLU A 251 -8.58 -32.51 -0.15
N THR A 252 -7.29 -32.38 -0.45
CA THR A 252 -6.25 -32.45 0.59
C THR A 252 -5.92 -31.09 1.20
N GLN A 253 -6.27 -30.00 0.50
CA GLN A 253 -5.92 -28.62 0.81
C GLN A 253 -4.41 -28.37 0.77
N ASP A 254 -3.68 -29.22 0.04
CA ASP A 254 -2.24 -29.08 -0.20
C ASP A 254 -1.99 -28.02 -1.28
N VAL A 255 -0.86 -27.33 -1.16
CA VAL A 255 -0.42 -26.35 -2.16
C VAL A 255 0.42 -27.07 -3.20
N LEU A 256 0.08 -26.91 -4.47
CA LEU A 256 0.74 -27.51 -5.61
C LEU A 256 1.55 -26.44 -6.37
N LEU A 257 2.69 -26.80 -6.94
CA LEU A 257 3.36 -26.02 -7.98
C LEU A 257 3.27 -26.80 -9.29
N LEU A 258 2.60 -26.21 -10.28
CA LEU A 258 2.31 -26.83 -11.56
C LEU A 258 3.10 -26.15 -12.68
N LEU A 259 3.90 -26.92 -13.40
CA LEU A 259 4.63 -26.48 -14.59
C LEU A 259 3.71 -26.54 -15.81
N GLU A 260 3.51 -25.43 -16.50
CA GLU A 260 2.64 -25.34 -17.67
C GLU A 260 3.41 -25.71 -18.94
N LEU A 261 3.28 -26.96 -19.40
CA LEU A 261 4.02 -27.46 -20.56
C LEU A 261 3.87 -26.61 -21.83
N PRO A 262 2.67 -26.07 -22.18
CA PRO A 262 2.53 -25.21 -23.35
C PRO A 262 3.33 -23.91 -23.29
N LYS A 263 3.70 -23.44 -22.09
CA LYS A 263 4.52 -22.24 -21.91
C LYS A 263 6.02 -22.56 -21.98
N CYS A 264 6.40 -23.81 -21.67
CA CYS A 264 7.80 -24.26 -21.73
C CYS A 264 8.35 -24.38 -23.15
N ASP A 265 7.49 -24.61 -24.15
CA ASP A 265 7.91 -24.71 -25.55
C ASP A 265 8.57 -23.42 -26.09
N ARG A 266 8.34 -22.28 -25.41
CA ARG A 266 8.91 -20.97 -25.75
C ARG A 266 10.31 -20.74 -25.18
N LEU A 267 10.77 -21.58 -24.23
CA LEU A 267 12.02 -21.36 -23.46
C LEU A 267 13.29 -21.88 -24.18
N SER A 268 13.18 -22.30 -25.44
CA SER A 268 14.27 -22.77 -26.34
C SER A 268 15.02 -24.02 -25.84
N ASP A 269 15.95 -24.55 -26.65
CA ASP A 269 16.60 -25.89 -26.58
C ASP A 269 17.34 -26.26 -25.27
N ASN A 270 17.20 -25.48 -24.20
CA ASN A 270 17.84 -25.75 -22.92
C ASN A 270 17.16 -26.91 -22.19
N GLU A 271 17.98 -27.90 -21.85
CA GLU A 271 17.59 -29.05 -21.02
C GLU A 271 17.24 -28.67 -19.58
N GLU A 272 17.65 -27.47 -19.13
CA GLU A 272 17.36 -26.94 -17.79
C GLU A 272 16.96 -25.46 -17.84
N PHE A 273 15.94 -25.07 -17.09
CA PHE A 273 15.44 -23.69 -17.03
C PHE A 273 14.88 -23.33 -15.64
N GLU A 274 14.83 -22.03 -15.35
CA GLU A 274 14.28 -21.48 -14.10
C GLU A 274 12.74 -21.44 -14.14
N VAL A 275 12.12 -21.70 -13.01
CA VAL A 275 10.67 -21.68 -12.81
C VAL A 275 10.24 -20.31 -12.33
N PHE A 276 9.37 -19.67 -13.10
CA PHE A 276 8.80 -18.35 -12.82
C PHE A 276 7.29 -18.44 -12.60
N ILE A 277 6.82 -17.81 -11.52
CA ILE A 277 5.41 -17.62 -11.19
C ILE A 277 5.03 -16.14 -11.26
N SER A 278 3.72 -15.84 -11.26
CA SER A 278 3.25 -14.45 -11.11
C SER A 278 2.97 -14.15 -9.64
N TYR A 279 3.70 -13.21 -9.03
CA TYR A 279 3.37 -12.67 -7.70
C TYR A 279 2.20 -11.70 -7.80
N SER A 280 2.14 -10.94 -8.90
CA SER A 280 1.05 -10.03 -9.23
C SER A 280 0.91 -9.94 -10.75
N PRO A 281 -0.33 -9.97 -11.27
CA PRO A 281 -0.59 -9.75 -12.70
C PRO A 281 -0.27 -8.30 -13.13
N ALA A 282 -0.19 -7.36 -12.18
CA ALA A 282 0.15 -5.97 -12.42
C ALA A 282 1.42 -5.59 -11.65
N GLU A 283 2.41 -5.07 -12.38
CA GLU A 283 3.74 -4.74 -11.88
C GLU A 283 3.84 -3.26 -11.48
N ASP A 284 3.39 -2.92 -10.26
CA ASP A 284 3.65 -1.59 -9.69
C ASP A 284 5.04 -1.52 -9.05
N LEU A 285 5.89 -0.62 -9.57
CA LEU A 285 7.29 -0.54 -9.16
C LEU A 285 7.45 -0.24 -7.66
N MET A 286 6.65 0.67 -7.10
CA MET A 286 6.72 1.01 -5.67
C MET A 286 6.35 -0.18 -4.79
N HIS A 287 5.28 -0.89 -5.14
CA HIS A 287 4.84 -2.09 -4.44
C HIS A 287 5.89 -3.20 -4.53
N PHE A 288 6.46 -3.43 -5.70
CA PHE A 288 7.47 -4.48 -5.90
C PHE A 288 8.76 -4.18 -5.13
N CYS A 289 9.29 -2.95 -5.21
CA CYS A 289 10.46 -2.56 -4.44
C CYS A 289 10.18 -2.58 -2.93
N GLY A 290 8.96 -2.21 -2.50
CA GLY A 290 8.58 -2.22 -1.09
C GLY A 290 8.41 -3.63 -0.51
N THR A 291 7.72 -4.49 -1.24
CA THR A 291 7.28 -5.83 -0.79
C THR A 291 8.33 -6.90 -1.06
N TYR A 292 8.87 -6.94 -2.28
CA TYR A 292 9.77 -8.00 -2.74
C TYR A 292 11.24 -7.57 -2.84
N GLY A 293 11.50 -6.26 -2.86
CA GLY A 293 12.86 -5.72 -2.87
C GLY A 293 13.53 -5.72 -4.24
N PHE A 294 12.77 -5.77 -5.34
CA PHE A 294 13.30 -5.63 -6.69
C PHE A 294 12.32 -4.85 -7.57
N ALA A 295 12.77 -4.38 -8.73
CA ALA A 295 11.92 -3.81 -9.76
C ALA A 295 11.76 -4.86 -10.88
N PRO A 296 10.53 -5.28 -11.23
CA PRO A 296 10.34 -6.28 -12.27
C PRO A 296 10.89 -5.80 -13.61
N GLN A 297 11.43 -6.71 -14.42
CA GLN A 297 11.91 -6.38 -15.76
C GLN A 297 10.77 -6.50 -16.76
N THR A 298 10.51 -5.44 -17.54
CA THR A 298 9.47 -5.46 -18.57
C THR A 298 10.05 -5.82 -19.92
N ASN A 299 9.95 -7.09 -20.31
CA ASN A 299 10.11 -7.50 -21.72
C ASN A 299 8.82 -7.16 -22.51
N ASN A 300 8.47 -5.87 -22.58
CA ASN A 300 7.24 -5.31 -23.18
C ASN A 300 5.94 -5.47 -22.37
N ALA A 301 6.00 -5.91 -21.11
CA ALA A 301 4.82 -5.91 -20.22
C ALA A 301 4.50 -4.50 -19.70
N THR A 302 3.24 -4.27 -19.34
CA THR A 302 2.79 -2.99 -18.77
C THR A 302 3.24 -2.87 -17.32
N GLN A 303 3.87 -1.75 -17.00
CA GLN A 303 4.32 -1.40 -15.64
C GLN A 303 3.51 -0.25 -15.08
N TYR A 304 3.38 -0.20 -13.76
CA TYR A 304 2.64 0.84 -13.06
C TYR A 304 3.55 1.58 -12.09
N PHE A 305 3.27 2.86 -11.89
CA PHE A 305 3.90 3.66 -10.84
C PHE A 305 2.89 4.63 -10.25
N ASN A 306 2.48 4.39 -9.00
CA ASN A 306 1.61 5.30 -8.28
C ASN A 306 2.42 6.45 -7.65
N MET A 307 2.46 7.59 -8.35
CA MET A 307 3.18 8.79 -7.90
C MET A 307 2.32 9.60 -6.93
N SER A 308 2.65 9.51 -5.65
CA SER A 308 1.98 10.29 -4.62
C SER A 308 2.60 11.69 -4.51
N LEU A 309 1.78 12.74 -4.63
CA LEU A 309 2.26 14.11 -4.60
C LEU A 309 2.72 14.50 -3.21
N HIS A 310 3.88 15.16 -3.14
CA HIS A 310 4.48 15.53 -1.86
C HIS A 310 3.63 16.57 -1.11
N ARG A 311 3.29 16.28 0.15
CA ARG A 311 2.35 17.09 0.97
C ARG A 311 2.87 18.51 1.22
N SER A 312 4.18 18.65 1.47
CA SER A 312 4.80 19.97 1.62
C SER A 312 4.77 20.79 0.33
N TYR A 313 4.90 20.14 -0.85
CA TYR A 313 4.78 20.83 -2.13
C TYR A 313 3.36 21.35 -2.34
N LEU A 314 2.36 20.48 -2.16
CA LEU A 314 0.93 20.84 -2.26
C LEU A 314 0.52 21.97 -1.31
N LYS A 315 1.14 22.04 -0.13
CA LYS A 315 0.89 23.10 0.86
C LYS A 315 1.48 24.46 0.46
N ASN A 316 2.67 24.44 -0.16
CA ASN A 316 3.47 25.65 -0.42
C ASN A 316 3.30 26.19 -1.85
N HIS A 317 2.80 25.38 -2.79
CA HIS A 317 2.62 25.74 -4.20
C HIS A 317 1.13 25.69 -4.55
N ALA A 318 0.44 26.78 -4.23
CA ALA A 318 -0.98 26.95 -4.55
C ALA A 318 -1.19 27.03 -6.08
N HIS A 319 -2.34 26.54 -6.54
CA HIS A 319 -2.77 26.63 -7.93
C HIS A 319 -4.02 27.52 -8.01
N LEU A 320 -4.00 28.59 -8.80
CA LEU A 320 -5.15 29.52 -8.93
C LEU A 320 -5.70 30.03 -7.57
N ASN A 321 -4.81 30.25 -6.59
CA ASN A 321 -5.12 30.59 -5.19
C ASN A 321 -5.76 29.47 -4.36
N VAL A 322 -5.85 28.25 -4.88
CA VAL A 322 -6.26 27.04 -4.15
C VAL A 322 -5.04 26.42 -3.47
N ASN A 323 -5.08 26.28 -2.15
CA ASN A 323 -4.15 25.43 -1.42
C ASN A 323 -4.51 23.97 -1.67
N LEU A 324 -3.78 23.30 -2.55
CA LEU A 324 -4.12 21.94 -3.00
C LEU A 324 -4.05 20.91 -1.87
N ARG A 325 -3.15 21.09 -0.90
CA ARG A 325 -3.11 20.23 0.29
C ARG A 325 -4.44 20.30 1.04
N LEU A 326 -4.90 21.51 1.32
CA LEU A 326 -6.12 21.74 2.07
C LEU A 326 -7.36 21.32 1.28
N PHE A 327 -7.36 21.55 -0.03
CA PHE A 327 -8.41 21.14 -0.96
C PHE A 327 -8.62 19.62 -0.94
N TYR A 328 -7.58 18.85 -1.25
CA TYR A 328 -7.66 17.40 -1.27
C TYR A 328 -8.00 16.81 0.09
N LYS A 329 -7.53 17.45 1.17
CA LYS A 329 -7.82 17.03 2.54
C LYS A 329 -9.31 17.16 2.89
N TRP A 330 -9.93 18.30 2.58
CA TRP A 330 -11.35 18.55 2.85
C TRP A 330 -12.29 17.67 2.03
N LEU A 331 -11.87 17.34 0.80
CA LEU A 331 -12.67 16.52 -0.11
C LEU A 331 -12.33 15.02 -0.03
N ALA A 332 -11.40 14.63 0.85
CA ALA A 332 -10.88 13.27 0.97
C ALA A 332 -10.40 12.69 -0.38
N ILE A 333 -9.77 13.52 -1.21
CA ILE A 333 -9.20 13.13 -2.50
C ILE A 333 -7.75 12.69 -2.28
N ASN A 334 -7.40 11.53 -2.80
CA ASN A 334 -6.04 11.00 -2.69
C ASN A 334 -5.12 11.63 -3.72
N PRO A 335 -4.08 12.39 -3.33
CA PRO A 335 -3.20 13.10 -4.26
C PRO A 335 -2.18 12.15 -4.91
N VAL A 336 -2.65 11.15 -5.65
CA VAL A 336 -1.82 10.12 -6.30
C VAL A 336 -2.14 10.06 -7.79
N ILE A 337 -1.11 10.24 -8.61
CA ILE A 337 -1.19 10.09 -10.05
C ILE A 337 -0.69 8.68 -10.41
N GLN A 338 -1.55 7.87 -11.02
CA GLN A 338 -1.13 6.57 -11.54
C GLN A 338 -0.49 6.76 -12.91
N LEU A 339 0.74 6.30 -13.05
CA LEU A 339 1.48 6.27 -14.31
C LEU A 339 1.53 4.85 -14.85
N ILE A 340 1.40 4.70 -16.15
CA ILE A 340 1.44 3.42 -16.87
C ILE A 340 2.59 3.46 -17.88
N LYS A 341 3.50 2.50 -17.80
CA LYS A 341 4.53 2.30 -18.82
C LYS A 341 4.01 1.40 -19.92
N HIS A 342 4.05 1.87 -21.15
CA HIS A 342 3.72 1.10 -22.35
C HIS A 342 4.69 1.47 -23.48
N GLU A 343 5.31 0.48 -24.12
CA GLU A 343 6.30 0.67 -25.20
C GLU A 343 7.38 1.72 -24.87
N GLU A 344 7.98 1.62 -23.68
CA GLU A 344 9.01 2.55 -23.16
C GLU A 344 8.57 3.99 -22.88
N LYS A 345 7.26 4.29 -22.95
CA LYS A 345 6.71 5.61 -22.60
C LYS A 345 5.83 5.53 -21.36
N TRP A 346 5.81 6.63 -20.60
CA TRP A 346 4.97 6.79 -19.42
C TRP A 346 3.75 7.64 -19.74
N TYR A 347 2.57 7.11 -19.42
CA TYR A 347 1.28 7.75 -19.60
C TYR A 347 0.62 7.98 -18.24
N ILE A 348 -0.10 9.08 -18.09
CA ILE A 348 -0.98 9.32 -16.96
C ILE A 348 -2.27 8.52 -17.19
N ASN A 349 -2.68 7.70 -16.22
CA ASN A 349 -3.99 7.06 -16.29
C ASN A 349 -5.11 8.06 -16.01
N ASP A 350 -5.74 8.55 -17.07
CA ASP A 350 -6.83 9.53 -17.03
C ASP A 350 -8.22 8.92 -17.16
N THR A 351 -8.32 7.59 -17.12
CA THR A 351 -9.58 6.86 -17.35
C THR A 351 -10.39 6.58 -16.08
N GLY A 352 -9.81 6.80 -14.90
CA GLY A 352 -10.45 6.53 -13.60
C GLY A 352 -11.06 7.77 -12.93
N ASP A 353 -12.08 7.56 -12.09
CA ASP A 353 -12.73 8.59 -11.27
C ASP A 353 -11.74 9.28 -10.32
N GLU A 354 -10.69 8.58 -9.91
CA GLU A 354 -9.63 9.12 -9.07
C GLU A 354 -8.85 10.23 -9.77
N PHE A 355 -8.59 10.10 -11.08
CA PHE A 355 -7.95 11.15 -11.86
C PHE A 355 -8.89 12.33 -12.09
N ALA A 356 -10.16 12.07 -12.41
CA ALA A 356 -11.17 13.12 -12.52
C ALA A 356 -11.29 13.94 -11.22
N SER A 357 -11.24 13.26 -10.06
CA SER A 357 -11.24 13.91 -8.74
C SER A 357 -10.01 14.81 -8.55
N LEU A 358 -8.84 14.35 -9.00
CA LEU A 358 -7.59 15.12 -8.94
C LEU A 358 -7.61 16.38 -9.81
N LEU A 359 -8.43 16.39 -10.87
CA LEU A 359 -8.58 17.53 -11.77
C LEU A 359 -9.51 18.62 -11.25
N LEU A 360 -10.36 18.33 -10.25
CA LEU A 360 -11.32 19.30 -9.71
C LEU A 360 -10.76 20.70 -9.40
N PRO A 361 -9.59 20.87 -8.73
CA PRO A 361 -9.07 22.20 -8.42
C PRO A 361 -8.49 22.95 -9.63
N PHE A 362 -8.31 22.26 -10.76
CA PHE A 362 -7.79 22.81 -12.02
C PHE A 362 -8.89 23.34 -12.96
N ILE A 363 -10.16 23.12 -12.62
CA ILE A 363 -11.31 23.61 -13.40
C ILE A 363 -11.44 25.14 -13.29
N SER A 364 -11.59 25.79 -14.44
CA SER A 364 -11.82 27.24 -14.57
C SER A 364 -13.11 27.49 -15.36
N LEU A 365 -14.02 28.31 -14.82
CA LEU A 365 -15.31 28.64 -15.45
C LEU A 365 -15.28 29.94 -16.27
N GLY A 366 -14.16 30.25 -16.93
CA GLY A 366 -14.11 31.30 -17.96
C GLY A 366 -14.33 32.75 -17.49
N HIS A 367 -14.48 33.05 -16.18
CA HIS A 367 -14.66 34.42 -15.66
C HIS A 367 -13.34 35.23 -15.53
N GLY A 368 -12.51 35.13 -16.56
CA GLY A 368 -11.16 35.68 -16.62
C GLY A 368 -10.12 34.57 -16.51
N LEU A 369 -9.26 34.47 -17.54
CA LEU A 369 -8.09 33.59 -17.56
C LEU A 369 -7.37 33.65 -16.20
N GLY A 370 -7.34 32.54 -15.46
CA GLY A 370 -6.59 32.41 -14.21
C GLY A 370 -7.37 32.52 -12.89
N LYS A 371 -8.67 32.21 -12.84
CA LYS A 371 -9.42 32.09 -11.57
C LYS A 371 -10.04 30.70 -11.41
N SER A 372 -9.85 30.09 -10.24
CA SER A 372 -10.50 28.82 -9.88
C SER A 372 -12.01 28.97 -9.79
N CYS A 373 -12.76 27.90 -10.11
CA CYS A 373 -14.18 27.80 -9.77
C CYS A 373 -14.43 27.52 -8.28
N TRP A 374 -13.37 27.27 -7.50
CA TRP A 374 -13.42 26.98 -6.08
C TRP A 374 -13.07 28.19 -5.23
N GLU A 375 -13.80 28.36 -4.14
CA GLU A 375 -13.57 29.40 -3.13
C GLU A 375 -13.49 28.78 -1.73
N TYR A 376 -12.43 29.10 -1.01
CA TYR A 376 -12.20 28.62 0.35
C TYR A 376 -12.85 29.56 1.39
N ASP A 377 -13.66 28.99 2.26
CA ASP A 377 -14.28 29.65 3.41
C ASP A 377 -13.46 29.39 4.69
N SER A 378 -12.57 30.33 5.02
CA SER A 378 -11.80 30.31 6.27
C SER A 378 -12.66 30.46 7.54
N HIS A 379 -13.97 30.72 7.37
CA HIS A 379 -14.95 30.84 8.44
C HIS A 379 -15.97 29.69 8.44
N SER A 380 -15.68 28.57 7.78
CA SER A 380 -16.54 27.37 7.72
C SER A 380 -17.00 26.87 9.09
N TYR A 381 -16.20 27.09 10.14
CA TYR A 381 -16.56 26.82 11.54
C TYR A 381 -17.85 27.52 11.99
N ARG A 382 -18.24 28.64 11.37
CA ARG A 382 -19.51 29.34 11.63
C ARG A 382 -20.70 28.54 11.14
N THR A 383 -20.58 27.90 9.97
CA THR A 383 -21.61 27.02 9.41
C THR A 383 -21.81 25.80 10.30
N PHE A 384 -20.72 25.18 10.77
CA PHE A 384 -20.82 24.08 11.74
C PHE A 384 -21.53 24.49 13.04
N ALA A 385 -21.18 25.65 13.60
CA ALA A 385 -21.83 26.16 14.79
C ALA A 385 -23.33 26.45 14.55
N PHE A 386 -23.66 27.02 13.39
CA PHE A 386 -25.05 27.28 12.98
C PHE A 386 -25.86 25.99 12.82
N PHE A 387 -25.29 24.96 12.18
CA PHE A 387 -25.95 23.65 12.05
C PHE A 387 -26.20 23.01 13.42
N ARG A 388 -25.25 23.09 14.35
CA ARG A 388 -25.43 22.62 15.74
C ARG A 388 -26.54 23.36 16.48
N MET A 389 -26.58 24.69 16.39
CA MET A 389 -27.62 25.48 17.04
C MET A 389 -29.01 25.23 16.48
N SER A 390 -29.12 24.98 15.18
CA SER A 390 -30.39 24.71 14.52
C SER A 390 -31.02 23.37 14.96
N GLN A 391 -30.27 22.53 15.68
CA GLN A 391 -30.75 21.24 16.19
C GLN A 391 -30.99 21.20 17.70
N ASP A 392 -30.25 21.99 18.47
CA ASP A 392 -30.36 22.03 19.93
C ASP A 392 -31.01 23.35 20.36
N GLU A 393 -32.34 23.35 20.47
CA GLU A 393 -33.14 24.50 20.92
C GLU A 393 -32.71 25.03 22.31
N HIS A 394 -31.89 24.27 23.06
CA HIS A 394 -31.46 24.57 24.43
C HIS A 394 -29.97 24.92 24.54
N SER A 395 -29.25 25.00 23.42
CA SER A 395 -27.84 25.39 23.39
C SER A 395 -27.67 26.90 23.64
N HIS A 396 -27.28 27.30 24.84
CA HIS A 396 -27.27 28.70 25.28
C HIS A 396 -25.94 29.45 25.08
N ASP A 397 -24.91 28.85 24.48
CA ASP A 397 -23.63 29.54 24.28
C ASP A 397 -23.11 29.40 22.84
N HIS A 398 -23.63 30.26 21.95
CA HIS A 398 -23.18 30.41 20.57
C HIS A 398 -21.67 30.64 20.48
N GLN A 399 -21.11 31.43 21.41
CA GLN A 399 -19.69 31.77 21.42
C GLN A 399 -18.83 30.55 21.78
N ALA A 400 -19.28 29.71 22.73
CA ALA A 400 -18.62 28.46 23.03
C ALA A 400 -18.60 27.51 21.82
N LEU A 401 -19.71 27.37 21.10
CA LEU A 401 -19.78 26.53 19.89
C LEU A 401 -18.86 27.03 18.79
N LEU A 402 -18.85 28.34 18.51
CA LEU A 402 -17.91 28.94 17.55
C LEU A 402 -16.46 28.64 17.91
N ASN A 403 -16.09 28.79 19.19
CA ASN A 403 -14.74 28.50 19.67
C ASN A 403 -14.38 27.02 19.55
N ILE A 404 -15.32 26.11 19.81
CA ILE A 404 -15.11 24.66 19.67
C ILE A 404 -14.85 24.29 18.21
N TYR A 405 -15.71 24.71 17.29
CA TYR A 405 -15.55 24.38 15.87
C TYR A 405 -14.36 25.08 15.23
N ALA A 406 -14.07 26.34 15.61
CA ALA A 406 -12.88 27.04 15.12
C ALA A 406 -11.60 26.28 15.52
N LYS A 407 -11.49 25.85 16.79
CA LYS A 407 -10.37 25.03 17.24
C LYS A 407 -10.30 23.69 16.52
N LYS A 408 -11.42 23.00 16.37
CA LYS A 408 -11.49 21.68 15.70
C LYS A 408 -11.04 21.78 14.24
N VAL A 409 -11.58 22.75 13.49
CA VAL A 409 -11.20 23.02 12.09
C VAL A 409 -9.71 23.35 12.00
N ILE A 410 -9.22 24.34 12.75
CA ILE A 410 -7.80 24.74 12.70
C ILE A 410 -6.87 23.56 13.06
N GLN A 411 -7.22 22.76 14.06
CA GLN A 411 -6.45 21.58 14.45
C GLN A 411 -6.39 20.56 13.30
N MET A 412 -7.55 20.19 12.75
CA MET A 412 -7.64 19.21 11.68
C MET A 412 -6.95 19.70 10.40
N GLU A 413 -7.07 20.97 10.03
CA GLU A 413 -6.39 21.50 8.84
C GLU A 413 -4.87 21.49 8.95
N ASN A 414 -4.33 21.68 10.16
CA ASN A 414 -2.89 21.75 10.41
C ASN A 414 -2.25 20.41 10.78
N ASP A 415 -3.02 19.37 11.07
CA ASP A 415 -2.47 18.05 11.36
C ASP A 415 -1.91 17.36 10.10
N ASN A 416 -1.24 16.23 10.33
CA ASN A 416 -0.58 15.46 9.28
C ASN A 416 -1.49 14.41 8.60
N GLN A 417 -2.80 14.41 8.87
CA GLN A 417 -3.77 13.52 8.20
C GLN A 417 -4.05 14.00 6.78
N ASP A 418 -4.35 13.06 5.88
CA ASP A 418 -4.74 13.33 4.50
C ASP A 418 -6.24 13.59 4.31
N TYR A 419 -7.04 13.50 5.37
CA TYR A 419 -8.48 13.85 5.32
C TYR A 419 -8.90 14.65 6.55
N ILE A 420 -10.09 15.23 6.48
CA ILE A 420 -10.77 15.88 7.61
C ILE A 420 -12.02 15.07 7.95
N ASP A 421 -12.11 14.61 9.20
CA ASP A 421 -13.31 13.93 9.73
C ASP A 421 -14.38 14.95 10.14
N LEU A 422 -14.81 15.76 9.16
CA LEU A 422 -15.93 16.69 9.20
C LEU A 422 -16.57 16.75 7.81
N PRO A 423 -17.88 17.01 7.69
CA PRO A 423 -18.52 17.42 6.45
C PRO A 423 -17.71 18.47 5.71
N GLN A 424 -17.58 18.32 4.39
CA GLN A 424 -16.96 19.36 3.58
C GLN A 424 -17.88 20.59 3.58
N LEU A 425 -17.55 21.60 4.41
CA LEU A 425 -18.20 22.92 4.43
C LEU A 425 -17.23 24.09 4.18
N ALA A 426 -15.99 23.79 3.80
CA ALA A 426 -14.92 24.77 3.66
C ALA A 426 -14.66 25.20 2.22
N TRP A 427 -15.08 24.43 1.22
CA TRP A 427 -14.91 24.75 -0.19
C TRP A 427 -16.26 24.90 -0.87
N THR A 428 -16.45 26.03 -1.54
CA THR A 428 -17.61 26.29 -2.38
C THR A 428 -17.20 26.20 -3.85
N MET A 429 -17.88 25.35 -4.62
CA MET A 429 -17.74 25.26 -6.07
C MET A 429 -18.76 26.16 -6.72
N ARG A 430 -18.35 26.92 -7.72
CA ARG A 430 -19.26 27.55 -8.68
C ARG A 430 -19.43 26.60 -9.86
N PHE A 431 -20.65 26.42 -10.36
CA PHE A 431 -20.96 25.53 -11.48
C PHE A 431 -22.22 25.98 -12.21
N LYS A 432 -22.44 25.50 -13.43
CA LYS A 432 -23.69 25.74 -14.17
C LYS A 432 -24.60 24.53 -14.02
N ASN A 433 -25.89 24.76 -13.78
CA ASN A 433 -26.88 23.69 -13.83
C ASN A 433 -27.27 23.37 -15.30
N ASP A 434 -28.16 22.40 -15.50
CA ASP A 434 -28.66 21.97 -16.81
C ASP A 434 -29.31 23.11 -17.62
N ASP A 435 -29.89 24.11 -16.93
CA ASP A 435 -30.48 25.30 -17.55
C ASP A 435 -29.44 26.40 -17.86
N GLY A 436 -28.16 26.17 -17.56
CA GLY A 436 -27.07 27.12 -17.73
C GLY A 436 -27.00 28.23 -16.67
N ALA A 437 -27.82 28.16 -15.63
CA ALA A 437 -27.78 29.08 -14.49
C ALA A 437 -26.53 28.81 -13.64
N LEU A 438 -25.81 29.87 -13.30
CA LEU A 438 -24.63 29.79 -12.45
C LEU A 438 -25.06 29.67 -10.97
N LEU A 439 -24.68 28.57 -10.34
CA LEU A 439 -24.95 28.25 -8.94
C LEU A 439 -23.63 28.15 -8.16
N HIS A 440 -23.72 28.18 -6.84
CA HIS A 440 -22.61 27.89 -5.95
C HIS A 440 -23.00 27.01 -4.76
N GLY A 441 -22.26 25.92 -4.56
CA GLY A 441 -22.57 24.89 -3.56
C GLY A 441 -21.32 24.35 -2.86
N ARG A 442 -21.47 23.89 -1.61
CA ARG A 442 -20.45 23.11 -0.90
C ARG A 442 -20.68 21.64 -1.19
N LEU A 443 -19.90 21.11 -2.12
CA LEU A 443 -20.08 19.77 -2.66
C LEU A 443 -19.05 18.81 -2.05
N THR A 444 -19.44 17.55 -1.88
CA THR A 444 -18.49 16.45 -1.73
C THR A 444 -17.73 16.22 -3.03
N ALA A 445 -16.65 15.44 -3.01
CA ALA A 445 -15.88 15.13 -4.23
C ALA A 445 -16.78 14.48 -5.30
N GLN A 446 -17.62 13.52 -4.90
CA GLN A 446 -18.54 12.84 -5.80
C GLN A 446 -19.58 13.79 -6.41
N GLU A 447 -20.24 14.61 -5.58
CA GLU A 447 -21.20 15.62 -6.08
C GLU A 447 -20.52 16.64 -7.01
N ALA A 448 -19.26 17.00 -6.73
CA ALA A 448 -18.50 17.90 -7.57
C ALA A 448 -18.16 17.29 -8.94
N LEU A 449 -17.89 15.98 -9.01
CA LEU A 449 -17.69 15.27 -10.29
C LEU A 449 -18.97 15.25 -11.13
N GLU A 450 -20.13 15.05 -10.49
CA GLU A 450 -21.43 14.99 -11.17
C GLU A 450 -21.79 16.32 -11.88
N VAL A 451 -21.40 17.45 -11.28
CA VAL A 451 -21.64 18.79 -11.84
C VAL A 451 -20.44 19.38 -12.57
N ALA A 452 -19.30 18.68 -12.58
CA ALA A 452 -18.10 19.15 -13.27
C ALA A 452 -18.35 19.18 -14.79
N PRO A 453 -17.99 20.26 -15.48
CA PRO A 453 -18.23 20.40 -16.92
C PRO A 453 -17.19 19.62 -17.76
N PHE A 454 -16.80 18.42 -17.34
CA PHE A 454 -15.82 17.59 -18.07
C PHE A 454 -16.34 17.13 -19.43
N HIS A 455 -17.66 17.17 -19.64
CA HIS A 455 -18.26 16.94 -20.95
C HIS A 455 -18.06 18.11 -21.93
N GLU A 456 -17.69 19.31 -21.45
CA GLU A 456 -17.34 20.45 -22.30
C GLU A 456 -15.85 20.35 -22.71
N PRO A 457 -15.53 20.06 -23.99
CA PRO A 457 -14.15 19.76 -24.39
C PRO A 457 -13.16 20.91 -24.15
N GLU A 458 -13.63 22.16 -24.23
CA GLU A 458 -12.82 23.34 -23.96
C GLU A 458 -12.42 23.42 -22.48
N ILE A 459 -13.37 23.23 -21.56
CA ILE A 459 -13.10 23.32 -20.11
C ILE A 459 -12.25 22.13 -19.66
N PHE A 460 -12.53 20.93 -20.16
CA PHE A 460 -11.70 19.76 -19.88
C PHE A 460 -10.28 19.94 -20.42
N GLY A 461 -10.13 20.40 -21.66
CA GLY A 461 -8.83 20.68 -22.27
C GLY A 461 -8.02 21.75 -21.51
N ASP A 462 -8.68 22.80 -21.03
CA ASP A 462 -8.07 23.82 -20.18
C ASP A 462 -7.62 23.26 -18.82
N ALA A 463 -8.46 22.44 -18.17
CA ALA A 463 -8.13 21.80 -16.90
C ALA A 463 -6.94 20.85 -17.04
N ILE A 464 -6.93 20.02 -18.09
CA ILE A 464 -5.81 19.13 -18.44
C ILE A 464 -4.54 19.91 -18.72
N SER A 465 -4.62 20.99 -19.49
CA SER A 465 -3.46 21.85 -19.79
C SER A 465 -2.91 22.52 -18.52
N SER A 466 -3.81 22.99 -17.66
CA SER A 466 -3.48 23.61 -16.37
C SER A 466 -2.80 22.61 -15.43
N PHE A 467 -3.36 21.41 -15.32
CA PHE A 467 -2.81 20.30 -14.55
C PHE A 467 -1.44 19.87 -15.09
N SER A 468 -1.29 19.68 -16.41
CA SER A 468 -0.03 19.30 -17.04
C SER A 468 1.10 20.28 -16.72
N ASN A 469 0.83 21.59 -16.80
CA ASN A 469 1.82 22.61 -16.43
C ASN A 469 2.21 22.52 -14.95
N TYR A 470 1.22 22.33 -14.06
CA TYR A 470 1.47 22.14 -12.63
C TYR A 470 2.28 20.88 -12.37
N PHE A 471 1.95 19.78 -13.04
CA PHE A 471 2.59 18.48 -12.87
C PHE A 471 4.04 18.49 -13.34
N ILE A 472 4.35 19.10 -14.49
CA ILE A 472 5.74 19.30 -14.94
C ILE A 472 6.53 20.11 -13.91
N THR A 473 5.95 21.20 -13.39
CA THR A 473 6.61 22.02 -12.34
C THR A 473 6.84 21.21 -11.06
N TYR A 474 5.91 20.32 -10.70
CA TYR A 474 6.07 19.40 -9.57
C TYR A 474 7.20 18.41 -9.83
N LEU A 475 7.26 17.79 -11.02
CA LEU A 475 8.30 16.83 -11.38
C LEU A 475 9.69 17.49 -11.37
N GLU A 476 9.83 18.72 -11.85
CA GLU A 476 11.10 19.47 -11.78
C GLU A 476 11.56 19.69 -10.34
N TRP A 477 10.64 20.10 -9.45
CA TRP A 477 10.93 20.23 -8.03
C TRP A 477 11.31 18.88 -7.41
N ARG A 478 10.53 17.84 -7.70
CA ARG A 478 10.72 16.50 -7.14
C ARG A 478 12.05 15.91 -7.60
N LEU A 479 12.43 16.09 -8.86
CA LEU A 479 13.69 15.64 -9.43
C LEU A 479 14.90 16.23 -8.68
N ASN A 480 14.81 17.50 -8.26
CA ASN A 480 15.87 18.11 -7.44
C ASN A 480 15.97 17.43 -6.07
N VAL A 481 14.84 17.20 -5.39
CA VAL A 481 14.80 16.48 -4.10
C VAL A 481 15.38 15.07 -4.24
N LEU A 482 15.01 14.34 -5.30
CA LEU A 482 15.48 12.98 -5.54
C LEU A 482 16.98 12.92 -5.82
N ARG A 483 17.51 13.87 -6.62
CA ARG A 483 18.95 13.94 -6.93
C ARG A 483 19.79 14.31 -5.70
N GLU A 484 19.29 15.21 -4.85
CA GLU A 484 19.93 15.51 -3.57
C GLU A 484 19.99 14.25 -2.70
N ALA A 485 18.85 13.58 -2.51
CA ALA A 485 18.78 12.33 -1.76
C ALA A 485 19.71 11.24 -2.31
N ARG A 486 19.70 11.02 -3.63
CA ARG A 486 20.58 10.04 -4.30
C ARG A 486 22.05 10.24 -3.95
N ASN A 487 22.52 11.50 -3.89
CA ASN A 487 23.91 11.81 -3.57
C ASN A 487 24.27 11.55 -2.09
N GLU A 488 23.27 11.46 -1.20
CA GLU A 488 23.47 11.17 0.22
C GLU A 488 23.53 9.67 0.54
N HIS A 489 23.12 8.80 -0.39
CA HIS A 489 23.08 7.36 -0.20
C HIS A 489 24.26 6.65 -0.86
N GLY A 490 24.77 5.61 -0.19
CA GLY A 490 25.75 4.70 -0.77
C GLY A 490 25.11 3.77 -1.81
N THR A 491 25.89 3.29 -2.78
CA THR A 491 25.45 2.50 -3.94
C THR A 491 24.71 1.20 -3.62
N GLU A 492 24.76 0.73 -2.36
CA GLU A 492 24.12 -0.50 -1.90
C GLU A 492 22.79 -0.26 -1.16
N SER A 493 22.29 0.98 -1.10
CA SER A 493 21.05 1.27 -0.36
C SER A 493 19.81 0.79 -1.12
N PRO A 494 18.88 0.03 -0.48
CA PRO A 494 17.64 -0.43 -1.12
C PRO A 494 16.79 0.69 -1.71
N ILE A 495 16.83 1.89 -1.10
CA ILE A 495 16.04 3.04 -1.54
C ILE A 495 16.50 3.55 -2.91
N LEU A 496 17.76 3.32 -3.30
CA LEU A 496 18.31 3.84 -4.55
C LEU A 496 17.56 3.32 -5.77
N HIS A 497 17.13 2.05 -5.78
CA HIS A 497 16.38 1.51 -6.93
C HIS A 497 15.08 2.27 -7.15
N VAL A 498 14.39 2.62 -6.06
CA VAL A 498 13.16 3.42 -6.12
C VAL A 498 13.45 4.83 -6.60
N LEU A 499 14.50 5.46 -6.06
CA LEU A 499 14.92 6.81 -6.46
C LEU A 499 15.28 6.87 -7.95
N GLU A 500 16.08 5.93 -8.46
CA GLU A 500 16.51 5.91 -9.86
C GLU A 500 15.33 5.67 -10.81
N ASN A 501 14.38 4.80 -10.44
CA ASN A 501 13.16 4.60 -11.20
C ASN A 501 12.31 5.88 -11.25
N GLU A 502 12.06 6.54 -10.11
CA GLU A 502 11.28 7.78 -10.06
C GLU A 502 11.99 8.92 -10.82
N ILE A 503 13.33 9.03 -10.70
CA ILE A 503 14.15 9.98 -11.47
C ILE A 503 13.98 9.72 -12.97
N SER A 504 14.10 8.47 -13.42
CA SER A 504 13.99 8.11 -14.84
C SER A 504 12.59 8.43 -15.39
N ILE A 505 11.54 8.13 -14.62
CA ILE A 505 10.15 8.48 -14.95
C ILE A 505 10.01 10.00 -15.09
N ALA A 506 10.44 10.77 -14.09
CA ALA A 506 10.32 12.22 -14.09
C ALA A 506 11.10 12.86 -15.26
N GLU A 507 12.32 12.41 -15.51
CA GLU A 507 13.14 12.87 -16.64
C GLU A 507 12.50 12.58 -17.99
N SER A 508 11.90 11.40 -18.16
CA SER A 508 11.17 11.03 -19.38
C SER A 508 10.02 12.00 -19.64
N ILE A 509 9.16 12.22 -18.65
CA ILE A 509 7.97 13.08 -18.80
C ILE A 509 8.37 14.55 -19.02
N ILE A 510 9.37 15.06 -18.28
CA ILE A 510 9.86 16.44 -18.45
C ILE A 510 10.45 16.65 -19.84
N LYS A 511 11.20 15.67 -20.37
CA LYS A 511 11.85 15.76 -21.69
C LYS A 511 10.82 15.92 -22.81
N ASP A 512 9.69 15.25 -22.70
CA ASP A 512 8.59 15.32 -23.68
C ASP A 512 7.82 16.65 -23.60
N LYS A 513 8.03 17.44 -22.52
CA LYS A 513 7.44 18.75 -22.21
C LYS A 513 5.92 18.78 -22.05
N ILE A 514 5.23 17.74 -22.50
CA ILE A 514 3.79 17.55 -22.38
C ILE A 514 3.60 16.14 -21.84
N PRO A 515 2.96 15.95 -20.68
CA PRO A 515 2.59 14.63 -20.20
C PRO A 515 1.69 13.93 -21.21
N LEU A 516 1.94 12.64 -21.43
CA LEU A 516 1.07 11.79 -22.24
C LEU A 516 -0.04 11.23 -21.35
N PHE A 517 -1.24 11.14 -21.89
CA PHE A 517 -2.41 10.56 -21.23
C PHE A 517 -2.73 9.20 -21.82
N TRP A 518 -3.29 8.30 -21.03
CA TRP A 518 -3.62 6.95 -21.52
C TRP A 518 -4.62 7.00 -22.68
N THR A 519 -5.54 7.97 -22.65
CA THR A 519 -6.47 8.23 -23.76
C THR A 519 -5.80 8.73 -25.05
N ASP A 520 -4.53 9.15 -25.01
CA ASP A 520 -3.77 9.51 -26.21
C ASP A 520 -3.31 8.28 -27.02
N LEU A 521 -3.37 7.07 -26.46
CA LEU A 521 -3.08 5.83 -27.19
C LEU A 521 -4.15 5.57 -28.24
N GLU A 522 -3.75 5.00 -29.38
CA GLU A 522 -4.71 4.57 -30.41
C GLU A 522 -5.75 3.60 -29.82
N PRO A 523 -7.06 3.73 -30.13
CA PRO A 523 -8.12 2.91 -29.53
C PRO A 523 -7.91 1.39 -29.65
N GLU A 524 -7.20 0.96 -30.70
CA GLU A 524 -6.87 -0.45 -30.96
C GLU A 524 -5.77 -0.99 -30.02
N ALA A 525 -4.96 -0.10 -29.43
CA ALA A 525 -3.92 -0.40 -28.46
C ALA A 525 -4.39 -0.19 -27.00
N GLN A 526 -5.55 0.46 -26.80
CA GLN A 526 -6.17 0.64 -25.48
C GLN A 526 -6.78 -0.68 -24.99
N ALA A 527 -5.96 -1.57 -24.43
CA ALA A 527 -6.47 -2.49 -23.44
C ALA A 527 -6.92 -1.67 -22.21
N MET A 528 -8.04 -2.02 -21.58
CA MET A 528 -8.41 -1.44 -20.29
C MET A 528 -7.23 -1.65 -19.35
N PRO A 529 -6.60 -0.57 -18.83
CA PRO A 529 -5.49 -0.74 -17.92
C PRO A 529 -6.00 -1.49 -16.71
N PHE A 530 -5.18 -2.40 -16.18
CA PHE A 530 -5.53 -3.08 -14.94
C PHE A 530 -5.72 -1.99 -13.88
N SER A 531 -6.90 -1.94 -13.25
CA SER A 531 -7.13 -0.99 -12.15
C SER A 531 -6.26 -1.43 -10.98
N TYR A 532 -5.05 -0.86 -10.92
CA TYR A 532 -4.17 -1.08 -9.79
C TYR A 532 -4.61 -0.17 -8.64
N PRO A 533 -4.83 -0.72 -7.43
CA PRO A 533 -5.35 0.06 -6.32
C PRO A 533 -4.40 1.20 -5.96
N LEU A 534 -4.94 2.40 -5.81
CA LEU A 534 -4.15 3.53 -5.32
C LEU A 534 -3.76 3.31 -3.84
N PRO A 535 -2.58 3.79 -3.40
CA PRO A 535 -2.22 3.78 -1.99
C PRO A 535 -3.30 4.45 -1.13
N ALA A 536 -3.65 3.87 0.01
CA ALA A 536 -4.67 4.47 0.89
C ALA A 536 -4.29 5.88 1.36
N LEU A 537 -5.30 6.73 1.62
CA LEU A 537 -5.11 8.03 2.26
C LEU A 537 -4.35 7.90 3.59
N HIS A 538 -3.43 8.81 3.86
CA HIS A 538 -2.66 8.77 5.09
C HIS A 538 -3.53 9.10 6.32
N ILE A 539 -3.80 8.09 7.15
CA ILE A 539 -4.45 8.25 8.45
C ILE A 539 -3.37 8.15 9.54
N THR A 540 -3.00 9.27 10.16
CA THR A 540 -2.36 9.17 11.49
C THR A 540 -3.45 8.92 12.51
N HIS A 541 -3.62 7.68 12.98
CA HIS A 541 -3.95 7.53 14.39
C HIS A 541 -2.75 8.12 15.14
N GLU A 542 -2.96 9.05 16.08
CA GLU A 542 -1.86 9.66 16.84
C GLU A 542 -1.02 8.55 17.51
N LEU A 543 0.10 8.19 16.88
CA LEU A 543 1.04 7.18 17.36
C LEU A 543 2.07 7.80 18.33
N SER A 544 1.76 8.96 18.92
CA SER A 544 2.68 9.65 19.83
C SER A 544 2.24 9.52 21.29
N PRO A 545 3.14 9.11 22.21
CA PRO A 545 2.89 9.23 23.63
C PRO A 545 2.88 10.72 23.99
N LEU A 546 1.71 11.26 24.35
CA LEU A 546 1.52 12.39 25.28
C LEU A 546 2.72 13.35 25.32
N THR A 547 2.95 14.16 24.28
CA THR A 547 3.80 15.38 24.34
C THR A 547 3.99 15.97 22.94
N LYS A 548 3.05 16.77 22.43
CA LYS A 548 3.40 17.91 21.55
C LYS A 548 2.50 19.10 21.84
N GLU A 549 3.17 20.24 21.92
CA GLU A 549 2.65 21.54 22.29
C GLU A 549 1.38 21.90 21.51
N THR A 550 0.37 22.36 22.24
CA THR A 550 -0.83 22.97 21.68
C THR A 550 -0.42 24.02 20.65
N PRO A 551 -0.88 23.94 19.38
CA PRO A 551 -0.59 24.99 18.41
C PRO A 551 -1.01 26.34 18.97
N MET A 552 -0.21 27.37 18.71
CA MET A 552 -0.42 28.73 19.20
C MET A 552 -1.82 29.19 18.82
N ILE A 553 -2.71 29.22 19.81
CA ILE A 553 -4.11 29.58 19.68
C ILE A 553 -4.14 31.07 19.30
N PRO A 554 -4.73 31.46 18.15
CA PRO A 554 -4.95 32.87 17.85
C PRO A 554 -5.72 33.55 18.98
N ASP A 555 -5.41 34.80 19.31
CA ASP A 555 -6.17 35.56 20.29
C ASP A 555 -7.59 35.85 19.78
N PHE A 556 -8.51 34.94 20.10
CA PHE A 556 -9.91 34.96 19.66
C PHE A 556 -10.71 36.12 20.27
N ALA A 557 -10.16 36.86 21.24
CA ALA A 557 -10.80 38.06 21.78
C ALA A 557 -10.85 39.22 20.76
N SER A 558 -10.12 39.11 19.64
CA SER A 558 -10.03 40.15 18.60
C SER A 558 -10.93 39.94 17.38
N LEU A 559 -11.64 38.80 17.28
CA LEU A 559 -12.59 38.57 16.19
C LEU A 559 -13.89 39.35 16.48
N ALA A 560 -14.07 40.50 15.83
CA ALA A 560 -15.36 41.17 15.77
C ALA A 560 -16.35 40.27 14.98
N LEU A 561 -17.10 39.44 15.71
CA LEU A 561 -18.05 38.47 15.19
C LEU A 561 -19.38 39.19 14.91
N ASN A 562 -19.54 39.72 13.70
CA ASN A 562 -20.87 40.04 13.16
C ASN A 562 -21.55 38.76 12.61
N ASP A 563 -22.88 38.75 12.72
CA ASP A 563 -23.81 37.63 12.52
C ASP A 563 -23.57 36.78 11.26
N PHE A 564 -23.87 35.49 11.38
CA PHE A 564 -24.10 34.57 10.27
C PHE A 564 -25.03 35.24 9.24
N ASP A 565 -24.57 35.39 8.01
CA ASP A 565 -25.32 36.02 6.91
C ASP A 565 -25.74 34.94 5.91
N PRO A 566 -27.01 34.47 5.96
CA PRO A 566 -27.52 33.46 5.03
C PRO A 566 -27.40 33.88 3.57
N SER A 567 -27.39 35.19 3.27
CA SER A 567 -27.31 35.71 1.90
C SER A 567 -25.92 35.58 1.26
N LYS A 568 -24.92 35.17 2.05
CA LYS A 568 -23.55 34.87 1.61
C LYS A 568 -23.23 33.37 1.64
N GLN A 569 -24.22 32.53 1.94
CA GLN A 569 -24.08 31.07 1.96
C GLN A 569 -24.44 30.48 0.60
N THR A 570 -24.27 29.16 0.46
CA THR A 570 -24.57 28.40 -0.76
C THR A 570 -26.04 28.49 -1.15
N ASP A 571 -26.32 28.24 -2.43
CA ASP A 571 -27.70 28.13 -2.93
C ASP A 571 -28.46 26.94 -2.30
N PHE A 572 -27.75 26.06 -1.59
CA PHE A 572 -28.23 24.79 -1.03
C PHE A 572 -28.18 24.72 0.51
N LEU A 573 -28.14 25.87 1.19
CA LEU A 573 -27.94 25.92 2.65
C LEU A 573 -28.97 25.09 3.44
N VAL A 574 -30.22 25.04 2.97
CA VAL A 574 -31.30 24.29 3.63
C VAL A 574 -31.08 22.79 3.46
N GLU A 575 -30.75 22.34 2.25
CA GLU A 575 -30.43 20.96 1.93
C GLU A 575 -29.17 20.50 2.69
N GLU A 576 -28.14 21.34 2.77
CA GLU A 576 -26.93 21.07 3.57
C GLU A 576 -27.27 20.88 5.05
N LEU A 577 -28.09 21.77 5.62
CA LEU A 577 -28.53 21.66 7.00
C LEU A 577 -29.24 20.33 7.25
N GLU A 578 -30.14 19.91 6.34
CA GLU A 578 -30.82 18.61 6.40
C GLU A 578 -29.86 17.41 6.26
N LYS A 579 -28.96 17.47 5.27
CA LYS A 579 -27.99 16.42 4.95
C LYS A 579 -27.05 16.15 6.13
N TYR A 580 -26.57 17.20 6.78
CA TYR A 580 -25.60 17.08 7.86
C TYR A 580 -26.22 17.01 9.25
N LYS A 581 -27.54 16.79 9.35
CA LYS A 581 -28.22 16.66 10.65
C LYS A 581 -27.68 15.53 11.52
N SER A 582 -27.20 14.44 10.93
CA SER A 582 -26.74 13.26 11.67
C SER A 582 -25.30 13.38 12.20
N PHE A 583 -24.44 14.18 11.54
CA PHE A 583 -23.02 14.33 11.88
C PHE A 583 -22.79 15.09 13.20
N VAL A 584 -23.81 15.79 13.65
CA VAL A 584 -23.73 16.76 14.72
C VAL A 584 -23.95 16.11 16.11
N TYR A 585 -24.32 14.81 16.18
CA TYR A 585 -24.37 13.99 17.41
C TYR A 585 -22.99 13.49 17.82
#